data_AF-A0A959CBW1-F1
#
_entry.id   AF-A0A959CBW1-F1
#
_cell.length_a   1.000
_cell.length_b   1.000
_cell.length_c   1.000
_cell.angle_alpha   90.00
_cell.angle_beta   90.00
_cell.angle_gamma   90.00
#
_symmetry.space_group_name_H-M   'P 1'
#
loop_
_entity.id
_entity.type
_entity.pdbx_description
1 polymer ?
#
loop_
_entity_poly.entity_id
_entity_poly.type
_entity_poly.pdbx_seq_one_letter_code
_entity_poly.pdbx_strand_id
1 'polypeptide(L)'
;LAFTADDSYGIPESNNGLPDIADELKWELDWLLRMQQDDGSVLCMVGGGSASPPSSDGNTRYYGPATTSATYSAAAMFAICSRLFNNLGSNTYSDSLKTAAVNAWKWAKSHPGVVFYNSGVLGAGEQERDAYGLFTSTLCAAVYLFDITSDAEYKTWVENNYQQHHLLVWSWASMYESTSLDALLYFANLAGPSGPVASQIRNVYNASLSNANDHLAGYNNHLDPYRAYLGEGNYVWGSNSVKAREG
;
A
#
# COMPACT_ATOMS: atom_id res chain seq x y z
N LEU A 1 5.80 14.79 4.07
CA LEU A 1 5.08 14.36 5.29
C LEU A 1 5.96 14.69 6.48
N ALA A 2 5.70 15.81 7.15
CA ALA A 2 6.25 16.06 8.49
C ALA A 2 5.18 15.57 9.47
N PHE A 3 5.29 14.31 9.88
CA PHE A 3 4.44 13.73 10.91
C PHE A 3 5.01 14.18 12.25
N THR A 4 4.29 15.03 13.00
CA THR A 4 4.54 15.18 14.44
C THR A 4 3.85 14.01 15.13
N ALA A 5 4.44 12.84 15.02
CA ALA A 5 3.98 11.67 15.75
C ALA A 5 4.60 11.69 17.15
N ASP A 6 3.75 11.49 18.16
CA ASP A 6 4.12 11.44 19.57
C ASP A 6 4.75 10.07 19.91
N ASP A 7 5.53 10.03 20.98
CA ASP A 7 6.22 8.86 21.55
C ASP A 7 5.67 8.59 22.98
N SER A 8 4.38 8.87 23.20
CA SER A 8 3.73 8.81 24.52
C SER A 8 2.29 8.28 24.54
N TYR A 9 1.91 7.48 23.55
CA TYR A 9 0.63 6.78 23.46
C TYR A 9 0.48 5.62 24.46
N GLY A 10 1.56 5.23 25.15
CA GLY A 10 1.51 4.28 26.26
C GLY A 10 1.51 2.82 25.82
N ILE A 11 2.09 2.54 24.66
CA ILE A 11 2.42 1.18 24.21
C ILE A 11 3.71 0.69 24.90
N PRO A 12 4.03 -0.62 24.86
CA PRO A 12 5.25 -1.13 25.48
C PRO A 12 6.54 -0.45 25.01
N GLU A 13 6.55 0.02 23.77
CA GLU A 13 7.67 0.68 23.10
C GLU A 13 7.76 2.18 23.38
N SER A 14 6.78 2.82 24.01
CA SER A 14 6.76 4.28 24.20
C SER A 14 7.95 4.81 25.01
N ASN A 15 8.38 6.03 24.66
CA ASN A 15 9.55 6.75 25.14
C ASN A 15 10.89 6.12 24.70
N ASN A 16 10.92 5.42 23.56
CA ASN A 16 12.14 4.81 23.04
C ASN A 16 12.90 5.72 22.05
N GLY A 17 12.36 6.90 21.72
CA GLY A 17 12.93 7.84 20.77
C GLY A 17 12.46 7.68 19.32
N LEU A 18 11.57 6.72 19.04
CA LEU A 18 10.78 6.62 17.82
C LEU A 18 9.35 7.05 18.13
N PRO A 19 8.65 7.70 17.18
CA PRO A 19 7.22 7.92 17.38
C PRO A 19 6.48 6.59 17.47
N ASP A 20 5.51 6.46 18.37
CA ASP A 20 4.82 5.18 18.65
C ASP A 20 4.14 4.59 17.40
N ILE A 21 3.68 5.44 16.47
CA ILE A 21 3.13 4.97 15.20
C ILE A 21 4.18 4.23 14.35
N ALA A 22 5.45 4.61 14.44
CA ALA A 22 6.55 3.91 13.79
C ALA A 22 6.84 2.58 14.51
N ASP A 23 6.68 2.50 15.83
CA ASP A 23 6.81 1.25 16.57
C ASP A 23 5.71 0.24 16.20
N GLU A 24 4.46 0.69 16.08
CA GLU A 24 3.36 -0.14 15.59
C GLU A 24 3.59 -0.61 14.14
N LEU A 25 4.10 0.27 13.26
CA LEU A 25 4.51 -0.15 11.91
C LEU A 25 5.64 -1.18 11.96
N LYS A 26 6.62 -1.00 12.84
CA LYS A 26 7.72 -1.95 13.02
C LYS A 26 7.20 -3.31 13.48
N TRP A 27 6.22 -3.34 14.37
CA TRP A 27 5.60 -4.59 14.84
C TRP A 27 5.01 -5.41 13.68
N GLU A 28 4.23 -4.76 12.81
CA GLU A 28 3.66 -5.40 11.62
C GLU A 28 4.75 -5.80 10.60
N LEU A 29 5.74 -4.94 10.36
CA LEU A 29 6.83 -5.23 9.43
C LEU A 29 7.72 -6.38 9.90
N ASP A 30 7.93 -6.53 11.20
CA ASP A 30 8.66 -7.67 11.77
C ASP A 30 7.90 -8.98 11.53
N TRP A 31 6.57 -8.97 11.61
CA TRP A 31 5.76 -10.11 11.21
C TRP A 31 5.87 -10.37 9.69
N LEU A 32 5.72 -9.33 8.87
CA LEU A 32 5.79 -9.44 7.42
C LEU A 32 7.17 -9.93 6.93
N LEU A 33 8.26 -9.52 7.57
CA LEU A 33 9.61 -10.03 7.28
C LEU A 33 9.73 -11.54 7.53
N ARG A 34 9.03 -12.08 8.54
CA ARG A 34 8.96 -13.54 8.79
C ARG A 34 8.10 -14.27 7.77
N MET A 35 7.24 -13.56 7.04
CA MET A 35 6.43 -14.10 5.94
C MET A 35 7.19 -14.16 4.62
N GLN A 36 8.34 -13.48 4.51
CA GLN A 36 9.22 -13.56 3.34
C GLN A 36 10.14 -14.79 3.45
N GLN A 37 10.21 -15.57 2.37
CA GLN A 37 11.11 -16.72 2.25
C GLN A 37 12.48 -16.29 1.70
N ASP A 38 13.48 -17.16 1.83
CA ASP A 38 14.87 -16.90 1.40
C ASP A 38 15.01 -16.52 -0.09
N ASP A 39 14.08 -16.98 -0.94
CA ASP A 39 14.05 -16.67 -2.38
C ASP A 39 13.40 -15.30 -2.69
N GLY A 40 12.91 -14.59 -1.67
CA GLY A 40 12.24 -13.30 -1.77
C GLY A 40 10.71 -13.39 -1.88
N SER A 41 10.15 -14.57 -2.12
CA SER A 41 8.70 -14.77 -2.18
C SER A 41 8.03 -14.50 -0.83
N VAL A 42 6.78 -14.02 -0.83
CA VAL A 42 6.05 -13.73 0.42
C VAL A 42 4.79 -14.56 0.51
N LEU A 43 4.67 -15.30 1.61
CA LEU A 43 3.51 -16.12 1.97
C LEU A 43 2.27 -15.22 2.09
N CYS A 44 1.16 -15.61 1.46
CA CYS A 44 0.01 -14.72 1.33
C CYS A 44 -0.78 -14.52 2.64
N MET A 45 -0.69 -15.47 3.56
CA MET A 45 -1.43 -15.42 4.83
C MET A 45 -0.93 -16.46 5.83
N VAL A 46 -1.35 -16.30 7.08
CA VAL A 46 -1.32 -17.33 8.12
C VAL A 46 -2.72 -17.45 8.72
N GLY A 47 -3.19 -18.67 8.97
CA GLY A 47 -4.55 -18.90 9.45
C GLY A 47 -4.75 -20.26 10.10
N GLY A 48 -6.00 -20.69 10.30
CA GLY A 48 -6.33 -22.00 10.88
C GLY A 48 -6.95 -22.00 12.28
N GLY A 49 -7.29 -20.84 12.84
CA GLY A 49 -7.96 -20.75 14.15
C GLY A 49 -8.88 -19.53 14.25
N SER A 50 -9.98 -19.67 15.00
CA SER A 50 -11.05 -18.67 15.12
C SER A 50 -11.64 -18.54 16.53
N ALA A 51 -11.04 -19.17 17.54
CA ALA A 51 -11.57 -19.14 18.89
C ALA A 51 -11.41 -17.76 19.54
N SER A 52 -12.34 -17.43 20.45
CA SER A 52 -12.36 -16.18 21.21
C SER A 52 -12.45 -16.46 22.71
N PRO A 53 -11.62 -15.80 23.56
CA PRO A 53 -10.58 -14.84 23.19
C PRO A 53 -9.42 -15.50 22.43
N PRO A 54 -8.61 -14.75 21.65
CA PRO A 54 -7.50 -15.33 20.87
C PRO A 54 -6.53 -16.18 21.70
N SER A 55 -6.33 -15.84 22.98
CA SER A 55 -5.47 -16.61 23.91
C SER A 55 -6.01 -18.01 24.25
N SER A 56 -7.27 -18.31 23.92
CA SER A 56 -7.88 -19.63 24.07
C SER A 56 -7.79 -20.49 22.81
N ASP A 57 -7.29 -19.93 21.71
CA ASP A 57 -7.20 -20.60 20.42
C ASP A 57 -5.99 -21.53 20.36
N GLY A 58 -6.20 -22.80 20.71
CA GLY A 58 -5.20 -23.86 20.63
C GLY A 58 -5.07 -24.53 19.26
N ASN A 59 -5.75 -24.04 18.22
CA ASN A 59 -5.70 -24.65 16.90
C ASN A 59 -4.34 -24.43 16.23
N THR A 60 -3.90 -25.43 15.47
CA THR A 60 -2.69 -25.33 14.63
C THR A 60 -2.86 -24.20 13.62
N ARG A 61 -1.83 -23.37 13.49
CA ARG A 61 -1.76 -22.35 12.44
C ARG A 61 -1.00 -22.87 11.22
N TYR A 62 -1.47 -22.53 10.04
CA TYR A 62 -0.85 -22.89 8.76
C TYR A 62 -0.53 -21.63 7.97
N TYR A 63 0.55 -21.70 7.19
CA TYR A 63 0.88 -20.69 6.21
C TYR A 63 0.20 -21.00 4.87
N GLY A 64 -0.33 -19.96 4.24
CA GLY A 64 -0.70 -20.02 2.82
C GLY A 64 0.56 -20.03 1.96
N PRO A 65 0.46 -20.45 0.69
CA PRO A 65 1.61 -20.41 -0.21
C PRO A 65 2.05 -18.96 -0.48
N ALA A 66 3.25 -18.79 -1.03
CA ALA A 66 3.64 -17.51 -1.58
C ALA A 66 2.83 -17.19 -2.85
N THR A 67 2.46 -15.93 -3.02
CA THR A 67 1.72 -15.45 -4.22
C THR A 67 2.38 -14.21 -4.79
N THR A 68 2.17 -13.97 -6.08
CA THR A 68 2.70 -12.79 -6.77
C THR A 68 2.12 -11.50 -6.18
N SER A 69 0.82 -11.49 -5.86
CA SER A 69 0.11 -10.33 -5.30
C SER A 69 0.60 -9.99 -3.89
N ALA A 70 0.76 -10.99 -3.01
CA ALA A 70 1.33 -10.78 -1.68
C ALA A 70 2.78 -10.29 -1.76
N THR A 71 3.57 -10.86 -2.67
CA THR A 71 4.98 -10.48 -2.83
C THR A 71 5.15 -9.05 -3.32
N TYR A 72 4.38 -8.58 -4.32
CA TYR A 72 4.42 -7.17 -4.72
C TYR A 72 3.87 -6.23 -3.63
N SER A 73 2.82 -6.64 -2.92
CA SER A 73 2.29 -5.83 -1.80
C SER A 73 3.32 -5.65 -0.70
N ALA A 74 4.04 -6.73 -0.34
CA ALA A 74 5.14 -6.68 0.60
C ALA A 74 6.32 -5.83 0.10
N ALA A 75 6.67 -5.94 -1.19
CA ALA A 75 7.70 -5.09 -1.79
C ALA A 75 7.37 -3.60 -1.65
N ALA A 76 6.11 -3.22 -1.89
CA ALA A 76 5.65 -1.84 -1.70
C ALA A 76 5.74 -1.39 -0.23
N MET A 77 5.24 -2.19 0.70
CA MET A 77 5.25 -1.90 2.14
C MET A 77 6.68 -1.79 2.70
N PHE A 78 7.55 -2.73 2.37
CA PHE A 78 8.95 -2.69 2.76
C PHE A 78 9.67 -1.47 2.18
N ALA A 79 9.41 -1.12 0.91
CA ALA A 79 10.10 0.01 0.29
C ALA A 79 9.70 1.36 0.89
N ILE A 80 8.40 1.63 1.08
CA ILE A 80 7.96 2.89 1.70
C ILE A 80 8.43 2.98 3.16
N CYS A 81 8.43 1.87 3.90
CA CYS A 81 8.87 1.85 5.29
C CYS A 81 10.40 1.94 5.42
N SER A 82 11.17 1.39 4.49
CA SER A 82 12.63 1.59 4.44
C SER A 82 12.97 3.08 4.44
N ARG A 83 12.32 3.86 3.57
CA ARG A 83 12.47 5.31 3.53
C ARG A 83 12.09 5.98 4.85
N LEU A 84 10.97 5.58 5.46
CA LEU A 84 10.52 6.12 6.75
C LEU A 84 11.58 5.88 7.84
N PHE A 85 12.00 4.64 8.04
CA PHE A 85 12.96 4.28 9.08
C PHE A 85 14.35 4.86 8.84
N ASN A 86 14.75 5.07 7.57
CA ASN A 86 15.96 5.84 7.26
C ASN A 86 15.86 7.28 7.74
N ASN A 87 14.72 7.94 7.51
CA ASN A 87 14.49 9.32 7.94
C ASN A 87 14.39 9.46 9.47
N LEU A 88 14.01 8.38 10.17
CA LEU A 88 13.99 8.30 11.63
C LEU A 88 15.35 7.91 12.22
N GLY A 89 16.38 7.67 11.40
CA GLY A 89 17.72 7.28 11.86
C GLY A 89 17.88 5.79 12.19
N SER A 90 16.86 4.96 11.95
CA SER A 90 16.91 3.49 12.12
C SER A 90 17.51 2.81 10.89
N ASN A 91 18.71 3.22 10.48
CA ASN A 91 19.31 2.87 9.18
C ASN A 91 19.47 1.36 8.97
N THR A 92 19.88 0.60 9.99
CA THR A 92 20.04 -0.86 9.87
C THR A 92 18.71 -1.57 9.58
N TYR A 93 17.62 -1.10 10.20
CA TYR A 93 16.30 -1.65 9.93
C TYR A 93 15.81 -1.24 8.54
N SER A 94 16.02 0.03 8.17
CA SER A 94 15.78 0.52 6.82
C SER A 94 16.50 -0.30 5.74
N ASP A 95 17.77 -0.64 5.92
CA ASP A 95 18.55 -1.45 4.97
C ASP A 95 18.02 -2.89 4.86
N SER A 96 17.54 -3.45 5.97
CA SER A 96 16.89 -4.76 6.00
C SER A 96 15.61 -4.74 5.18
N LEU A 97 14.77 -3.73 5.38
CA LEU A 97 13.53 -3.52 4.60
C LEU A 97 13.82 -3.28 3.11
N LYS A 98 14.85 -2.49 2.79
CA LYS A 98 15.27 -2.26 1.40
C LYS A 98 15.65 -3.55 0.71
N THR A 99 16.46 -4.38 1.37
CA THR A 99 16.88 -5.70 0.86
C THR A 99 15.67 -6.60 0.63
N ALA A 100 14.77 -6.67 1.62
CA ALA A 100 13.54 -7.44 1.54
C ALA A 100 12.65 -7.00 0.36
N ALA A 101 12.48 -5.68 0.16
CA ALA A 101 11.69 -5.13 -0.93
C ALA A 101 12.26 -5.50 -2.31
N VAL A 102 13.59 -5.37 -2.49
CA VAL A 102 14.28 -5.70 -3.74
C VAL A 102 14.16 -7.20 -4.06
N ASN A 103 14.32 -8.06 -3.06
CA ASN A 103 14.20 -9.51 -3.23
C ASN A 103 12.76 -9.91 -3.60
N ALA A 104 11.77 -9.32 -2.94
CA ALA A 104 10.35 -9.52 -3.26
C ALA A 104 10.04 -9.13 -4.72
N TRP A 105 10.47 -7.95 -5.16
CA TRP A 105 10.31 -7.54 -6.55
C TRP A 105 10.92 -8.53 -7.54
N LYS A 106 12.18 -8.95 -7.30
CA LYS A 106 12.89 -9.90 -8.17
C LYS A 106 12.13 -11.20 -8.31
N TRP A 107 11.62 -11.75 -7.20
CA TRP A 107 10.84 -12.98 -7.21
C TRP A 107 9.51 -12.80 -7.95
N ALA A 108 8.74 -11.76 -7.64
CA ALA A 108 7.42 -11.55 -8.23
C ALA A 108 7.51 -11.28 -9.75
N LYS A 109 8.58 -10.62 -10.20
CA LYS A 109 8.86 -10.40 -11.62
C LYS A 109 9.15 -11.70 -12.38
N SER A 110 9.84 -12.66 -11.77
CA SER A 110 10.11 -13.97 -12.37
C SER A 110 8.94 -14.95 -12.23
N HIS A 111 7.97 -14.66 -11.37
CA HIS A 111 6.80 -15.49 -11.10
C HIS A 111 5.49 -14.68 -11.21
N PRO A 112 5.10 -14.20 -12.41
CA PRO A 112 4.00 -13.23 -12.55
C PRO A 112 2.58 -13.79 -12.34
N GLY A 113 2.41 -15.10 -12.20
CA GLY A 113 1.09 -15.76 -12.19
C GLY A 113 0.91 -16.79 -11.07
N VAL A 114 1.64 -16.65 -9.96
CA VAL A 114 1.46 -17.53 -8.79
C VAL A 114 0.33 -16.98 -7.95
N VAL A 115 -0.82 -17.66 -8.00
CA VAL A 115 -2.04 -17.27 -7.32
C VAL A 115 -2.49 -18.32 -6.31
N PHE A 116 -3.26 -17.90 -5.30
CA PHE A 116 -3.88 -18.81 -4.35
C PHE A 116 -5.33 -18.44 -4.11
N TYR A 117 -6.24 -19.39 -4.40
CA TYR A 117 -7.66 -19.22 -4.09
C TYR A 117 -7.94 -19.68 -2.66
N ASN A 118 -8.13 -18.74 -1.75
CA ASN A 118 -8.55 -18.99 -0.37
C ASN A 118 -10.08 -19.11 -0.29
N SER A 119 -10.61 -20.31 -0.50
CA SER A 119 -12.04 -20.63 -0.37
C SER A 119 -12.52 -20.75 1.08
N GLY A 120 -12.05 -19.87 1.98
CA GLY A 120 -12.30 -19.94 3.41
C GLY A 120 -11.53 -21.07 4.12
N VAL A 121 -10.55 -21.68 3.42
CA VAL A 121 -9.81 -22.84 3.91
C VAL A 121 -8.84 -22.45 5.02
N LEU A 122 -8.14 -21.33 4.85
CA LEU A 122 -7.10 -20.93 5.78
C LEU A 122 -7.46 -19.69 6.59
N GLY A 123 -8.10 -18.71 5.96
CA GLY A 123 -8.60 -17.50 6.63
C GLY A 123 -9.95 -17.06 6.05
N ALA A 124 -10.52 -16.02 6.65
CA ALA A 124 -11.83 -15.51 6.22
C ALA A 124 -11.71 -14.68 4.94
N GLY A 125 -12.49 -15.01 3.91
CA GLY A 125 -12.54 -14.28 2.64
C GLY A 125 -11.45 -14.66 1.64
N GLU A 126 -11.56 -14.17 0.42
CA GLU A 126 -10.55 -14.31 -0.63
C GLU A 126 -9.63 -13.09 -0.62
N GLN A 127 -8.31 -13.32 -0.57
CA GLN A 127 -7.31 -12.25 -0.51
C GLN A 127 -6.56 -12.06 -1.83
N GLU A 128 -6.68 -13.02 -2.74
CA GLU A 128 -6.12 -12.90 -4.07
C GLU A 128 -6.71 -11.71 -4.80
N ARG A 129 -5.85 -10.98 -5.48
CA ARG A 129 -6.22 -9.78 -6.20
C ARG A 129 -6.49 -10.12 -7.66
N ASP A 130 -7.46 -9.44 -8.26
CA ASP A 130 -7.66 -9.51 -9.70
C ASP A 130 -6.49 -8.87 -10.47
N ALA A 131 -6.55 -8.91 -11.80
CA ALA A 131 -5.48 -8.38 -12.65
C ALA A 131 -5.17 -6.89 -12.39
N TYR A 132 -6.20 -6.08 -12.11
CA TYR A 132 -6.02 -4.66 -11.81
C TYR A 132 -5.42 -4.45 -10.41
N GLY A 133 -5.84 -5.25 -9.43
CA GLY A 133 -5.26 -5.26 -8.09
C GLY A 133 -3.79 -5.69 -8.07
N LEU A 134 -3.41 -6.67 -8.89
CA LEU A 134 -2.02 -7.04 -9.10
C LEU A 134 -1.22 -5.90 -9.77
N PHE A 135 -1.79 -5.27 -10.79
CA PHE A 135 -1.18 -4.11 -11.45
C PHE A 135 -0.92 -2.97 -10.45
N THR A 136 -1.92 -2.59 -9.64
CA THR A 136 -1.76 -1.50 -8.65
C THR A 136 -0.75 -1.85 -7.55
N SER A 137 -0.69 -3.11 -7.11
CA SER A 137 0.36 -3.59 -6.19
C SER A 137 1.76 -3.43 -6.79
N THR A 138 1.89 -3.82 -8.07
CA THR A 138 3.16 -3.73 -8.81
C THR A 138 3.57 -2.27 -9.01
N LEU A 139 2.61 -1.40 -9.32
CA LEU A 139 2.81 0.04 -9.45
C LEU A 139 3.31 0.67 -8.15
N CYS A 140 2.66 0.40 -7.03
CA CYS A 140 3.11 0.89 -5.73
C CYS A 140 4.54 0.39 -5.40
N ALA A 141 4.83 -0.89 -5.65
CA ALA A 141 6.15 -1.46 -5.43
C ALA A 141 7.22 -0.75 -6.28
N ALA A 142 6.95 -0.58 -7.58
CA ALA A 142 7.88 0.09 -8.49
C ALA A 142 8.16 1.54 -8.07
N VAL A 143 7.11 2.29 -7.72
CA VAL A 143 7.27 3.68 -7.25
C VAL A 143 8.17 3.78 -6.03
N TYR A 144 7.90 2.99 -4.99
CA TYR A 144 8.64 3.09 -3.73
C TYR A 144 10.04 2.47 -3.83
N LEU A 145 10.21 1.44 -4.66
CA LEU A 145 11.54 0.90 -4.97
C LEU A 145 12.38 1.92 -5.74
N PHE A 146 11.79 2.63 -6.70
CA PHE A 146 12.50 3.71 -7.40
C PHE A 146 13.00 4.78 -6.42
N ASP A 147 12.17 5.20 -5.47
CA ASP A 147 12.55 6.21 -4.47
C ASP A 147 13.79 5.79 -3.65
N ILE A 148 13.80 4.57 -3.09
CA ILE A 148 14.88 4.15 -2.19
C ILE A 148 16.12 3.59 -2.90
N THR A 149 16.03 3.27 -4.19
CA THR A 149 17.15 2.68 -4.96
C THR A 149 17.69 3.60 -6.05
N SER A 150 16.87 4.52 -6.56
CA SER A 150 17.12 5.27 -7.80
C SER A 150 17.36 4.38 -9.04
N ASP A 151 17.03 3.08 -8.99
CA ASP A 151 17.22 2.17 -10.11
C ASP A 151 16.22 2.47 -11.24
N ALA A 152 16.76 2.64 -12.45
CA ALA A 152 15.98 3.00 -13.63
C ALA A 152 14.99 1.89 -14.05
N GLU A 153 15.19 0.63 -13.65
CA GLU A 153 14.23 -0.46 -13.91
C GLU A 153 12.83 -0.09 -13.41
N TYR A 154 12.74 0.32 -12.14
CA TYR A 154 11.47 0.61 -11.49
C TYR A 154 10.78 1.83 -12.11
N LYS A 155 11.54 2.89 -12.35
CA LYS A 155 11.04 4.08 -13.06
C LYS A 155 10.50 3.73 -14.44
N THR A 156 11.27 2.99 -15.22
CA THR A 156 10.90 2.59 -16.58
C THR A 156 9.63 1.73 -16.57
N TRP A 157 9.49 0.85 -15.59
CA TRP A 157 8.26 0.08 -15.42
C TRP A 157 7.06 1.01 -15.18
N VAL A 158 7.17 1.98 -14.27
CA VAL A 158 6.08 2.93 -14.00
C VAL A 158 5.74 3.75 -15.25
N GLU A 159 6.73 4.34 -15.92
CA GLU A 159 6.52 5.16 -17.12
C GLU A 159 5.89 4.38 -18.29
N ASN A 160 6.17 3.07 -18.39
CA ASN A 160 5.56 2.23 -19.42
C ASN A 160 4.14 1.77 -19.10
N ASN A 161 3.70 1.84 -17.83
CA ASN A 161 2.44 1.23 -17.40
C ASN A 161 1.45 2.18 -16.71
N TYR A 162 1.85 3.39 -16.28
CA TYR A 162 1.00 4.31 -15.51
C TYR A 162 -0.32 4.67 -16.21
N GLN A 163 -0.36 4.66 -17.54
CA GLN A 163 -1.56 4.96 -18.33
C GLN A 163 -2.68 3.92 -18.16
N GLN A 164 -2.37 2.72 -17.64
CA GLN A 164 -3.37 1.69 -17.33
C GLN A 164 -4.12 1.97 -16.02
N HIS A 165 -3.60 2.86 -15.16
CA HIS A 165 -4.28 3.21 -13.91
C HIS A 165 -5.58 3.95 -14.20
N HIS A 166 -6.64 3.64 -13.46
CA HIS A 166 -7.97 4.19 -13.71
C HIS A 166 -8.04 5.71 -13.57
N LEU A 167 -7.17 6.34 -12.77
CA LEU A 167 -6.95 7.79 -12.83
C LEU A 167 -6.80 8.30 -14.26
N LEU A 168 -5.98 7.64 -15.08
CA LEU A 168 -5.69 8.03 -16.46
C LEU A 168 -6.77 7.54 -17.42
N VAL A 169 -7.29 6.32 -17.20
CA VAL A 169 -8.30 5.71 -18.08
C VAL A 169 -9.67 6.40 -17.95
N TRP A 170 -10.08 6.74 -16.73
CA TRP A 170 -11.36 7.37 -16.44
C TRP A 170 -11.25 8.89 -16.30
N SER A 171 -10.03 9.43 -16.24
CA SER A 171 -9.78 10.84 -15.89
C SER A 171 -10.44 11.23 -14.55
N TRP A 172 -10.52 10.28 -13.61
CA TRP A 172 -11.20 10.44 -12.34
C TRP A 172 -10.46 9.72 -11.21
N ALA A 173 -10.27 10.41 -10.08
CA ALA A 173 -9.52 9.98 -8.92
C ALA A 173 -10.41 9.18 -7.96
N SER A 174 -10.53 7.87 -8.21
CA SER A 174 -11.39 7.00 -7.41
C SER A 174 -10.97 6.90 -5.94
N MET A 175 -11.93 7.17 -5.05
CA MET A 175 -11.86 6.92 -3.59
C MET A 175 -11.53 5.47 -3.20
N TYR A 176 -11.79 4.51 -4.10
CA TYR A 176 -11.43 3.11 -3.88
C TYR A 176 -9.94 2.82 -4.14
N GLU A 177 -9.21 3.76 -4.76
CA GLU A 177 -7.84 3.58 -5.26
C GLU A 177 -6.82 4.52 -4.60
N SER A 178 -7.13 5.07 -3.42
CA SER A 178 -6.30 6.09 -2.75
C SER A 178 -4.83 5.66 -2.60
N THR A 179 -4.57 4.40 -2.26
CA THR A 179 -3.20 3.89 -2.10
C THR A 179 -2.37 3.96 -3.38
N SER A 180 -2.93 3.57 -4.53
CA SER A 180 -2.21 3.64 -5.81
C SER A 180 -2.19 5.05 -6.40
N LEU A 181 -3.21 5.87 -6.10
CA LEU A 181 -3.21 7.31 -6.39
C LEU A 181 -2.08 8.03 -5.64
N ASP A 182 -1.91 7.76 -4.35
CA ASP A 182 -0.83 8.33 -3.54
C ASP A 182 0.54 7.94 -4.09
N ALA A 183 0.74 6.68 -4.47
CA ALA A 183 1.96 6.23 -5.13
C ALA A 183 2.20 6.96 -6.46
N LEU A 184 1.19 7.10 -7.32
CA LEU A 184 1.31 7.82 -8.59
C LEU A 184 1.67 9.29 -8.42
N LEU A 185 0.99 9.98 -7.50
CA LEU A 185 1.28 11.38 -7.18
C LEU A 185 2.66 11.52 -6.55
N TYR A 186 3.04 10.60 -5.66
CA TYR A 186 4.36 10.57 -5.07
C TYR A 186 5.42 10.43 -6.16
N PHE A 187 5.27 9.45 -7.07
CA PHE A 187 6.14 9.27 -8.22
C PHE A 187 6.27 10.54 -9.04
N ALA A 188 5.16 11.18 -9.41
CA ALA A 188 5.21 12.43 -10.18
C ALA A 188 6.00 13.56 -9.49
N ASN A 189 6.11 13.54 -8.16
CA ASN A 189 6.85 14.53 -7.37
C ASN A 189 8.30 14.11 -7.04
N LEU A 190 8.70 12.88 -7.35
CA LEU A 190 10.11 12.46 -7.23
C LEU A 190 10.98 13.15 -8.27
N ALA A 191 12.28 13.23 -7.99
CA ALA A 191 13.27 13.53 -9.00
C ALA A 191 13.47 12.30 -9.91
N GLY A 192 13.57 12.50 -11.23
CA GLY A 192 13.92 11.45 -12.19
C GLY A 192 12.85 11.00 -13.19
N PRO A 193 11.54 10.97 -12.87
CA PRO A 193 10.49 10.77 -13.87
C PRO A 193 10.53 11.85 -14.94
N SER A 194 10.12 11.48 -16.16
CA SER A 194 10.09 12.42 -17.28
C SER A 194 9.05 13.52 -17.05
N GLY A 195 9.39 14.73 -17.49
CA GLY A 195 8.53 15.91 -17.36
C GLY A 195 7.10 15.71 -17.92
N PRO A 196 6.93 15.10 -19.10
CA PRO A 196 5.61 14.78 -19.64
C PRO A 196 4.79 13.83 -18.76
N VAL A 197 5.38 12.71 -18.29
CA VAL A 197 4.68 11.73 -17.43
C VAL A 197 4.25 12.36 -16.13
N ALA A 198 5.19 13.03 -15.43
CA ALA A 198 4.92 13.69 -14.16
C ALA A 198 3.83 14.76 -14.27
N SER A 199 3.87 15.55 -15.36
CA SER A 199 2.87 16.60 -15.60
C SER A 199 1.50 16.03 -15.94
N GLN A 200 1.43 14.95 -16.73
CA GLN A 200 0.16 14.30 -17.04
C GLN A 200 -0.55 13.78 -15.79
N ILE A 201 0.18 13.06 -14.92
CA ILE A 201 -0.37 12.50 -13.67
C ILE A 201 -0.96 13.63 -12.80
N ARG A 202 -0.18 14.68 -12.54
CA ARG A 202 -0.65 15.83 -11.75
C ARG A 202 -1.84 16.54 -12.37
N ASN A 203 -1.80 16.77 -13.68
CA ASN A 203 -2.87 17.49 -14.38
C ASN A 203 -4.18 16.71 -14.37
N VAL A 204 -4.15 15.40 -14.60
CA VAL A 204 -5.36 14.56 -14.57
C VAL A 204 -5.93 14.47 -13.16
N TYR A 205 -5.08 14.31 -12.14
CA TYR A 205 -5.54 14.32 -10.75
C TYR A 205 -6.17 15.67 -10.35
N ASN A 206 -5.49 16.78 -10.64
CA ASN A 206 -6.02 18.11 -10.36
C ASN A 206 -7.32 18.39 -11.12
N ALA A 207 -7.41 17.97 -12.38
CA ALA A 207 -8.63 18.09 -13.18
C ALA A 207 -9.78 17.27 -12.58
N SER A 208 -9.51 16.05 -12.10
CA SER A 208 -10.51 15.25 -11.39
C SER A 208 -11.06 15.98 -10.17
N LEU A 209 -10.18 16.48 -9.29
CA LEU A 209 -10.61 17.18 -8.08
C LEU A 209 -11.33 18.51 -8.34
N SER A 210 -11.03 19.17 -9.48
CA SER A 210 -11.58 20.48 -9.81
C SER A 210 -12.89 20.41 -10.59
N ASN A 211 -13.06 19.39 -11.43
CA ASN A 211 -14.17 19.30 -12.37
C ASN A 211 -15.28 18.34 -11.90
N ALA A 212 -14.95 17.41 -11.01
CA ALA A 212 -15.94 16.47 -10.51
C ALA A 212 -16.84 17.18 -9.48
N ASN A 213 -18.12 16.81 -9.47
CA ASN A 213 -19.11 17.34 -8.52
C ASN A 213 -19.08 16.62 -7.15
N ASP A 214 -18.05 15.79 -6.93
CA ASP A 214 -17.74 15.06 -5.69
C ASP A 214 -16.48 15.65 -5.04
N HIS A 215 -15.78 14.88 -4.19
CA HIS A 215 -14.53 15.28 -3.53
C HIS A 215 -14.61 16.69 -2.89
N LEU A 216 -13.68 17.57 -3.27
CA LEU A 216 -13.59 18.93 -2.77
C LEU A 216 -14.81 19.79 -3.14
N ALA A 217 -15.42 19.58 -4.31
CA ALA A 217 -16.66 20.26 -4.68
C ALA A 217 -17.82 19.80 -3.78
N GLY A 218 -17.88 18.50 -3.44
CA GLY A 218 -18.86 17.96 -2.51
C GLY A 218 -18.75 18.57 -1.10
N TYR A 219 -17.52 18.73 -0.61
CA TYR A 219 -17.23 19.43 0.65
C TYR A 219 -17.65 20.91 0.59
N ASN A 220 -17.18 21.65 -0.42
CA ASN A 220 -17.40 23.10 -0.55
C ASN A 220 -18.87 23.47 -0.78
N ASN A 221 -19.60 22.63 -1.50
CA ASN A 221 -21.02 22.82 -1.75
C ASN A 221 -21.92 22.25 -0.64
N HIS A 222 -21.32 21.75 0.44
CA HIS A 222 -22.04 21.17 1.59
C HIS A 222 -23.06 20.09 1.19
N LEU A 223 -22.69 19.21 0.25
CA LEU A 223 -23.56 18.14 -0.24
C LEU A 223 -23.85 17.06 0.81
N ASP A 224 -23.05 16.99 1.86
CA ASP A 224 -23.27 16.13 3.02
C ASP A 224 -23.19 16.97 4.31
N PRO A 225 -24.20 16.90 5.20
CA PRO A 225 -24.22 17.66 6.45
C PRO A 225 -23.06 17.32 7.40
N TYR A 226 -22.40 16.17 7.22
CA TYR A 226 -21.24 15.72 7.98
C TYR A 226 -19.89 16.07 7.34
N ARG A 227 -19.89 16.89 6.26
CA ARG A 227 -18.69 17.39 5.56
C ARG A 227 -17.77 16.31 4.98
N ALA A 228 -18.30 15.12 4.73
CA ALA A 228 -17.58 14.02 4.10
C ALA A 228 -18.52 13.40 3.06
N TYR A 229 -18.69 14.12 1.94
CA TYR A 229 -19.65 13.72 0.91
C TYR A 229 -19.28 12.36 0.32
N LEU A 230 -20.26 11.46 0.32
CA LEU A 230 -20.15 10.15 -0.29
C LEU A 230 -21.42 9.92 -1.12
N GLY A 231 -21.27 9.79 -2.43
CA GLY A 231 -22.40 9.66 -3.35
C GLY A 231 -23.25 8.42 -3.09
N GLU A 232 -24.53 8.49 -3.46
CA GLU A 232 -25.45 7.35 -3.39
C GLU A 232 -24.88 6.15 -4.14
N GLY A 233 -24.92 4.96 -3.53
CA GLY A 233 -24.28 3.74 -4.05
C GLY A 233 -22.87 3.45 -3.53
N ASN A 234 -22.21 4.41 -2.87
CA ASN A 234 -20.88 4.20 -2.28
C ASN A 234 -20.90 3.81 -0.79
N TYR A 235 -22.10 3.69 -0.20
CA TYR A 235 -22.31 3.10 1.12
C TYR A 235 -22.29 1.56 1.05
N VAL A 236 -21.13 1.01 0.73
CA VAL A 236 -20.85 -0.42 0.58
C VAL A 236 -20.17 -1.02 1.83
N TRP A 237 -19.83 -2.32 1.78
CA TRP A 237 -19.00 -2.94 2.81
C TRP A 237 -17.71 -2.14 2.99
N GLY A 238 -17.48 -1.64 4.20
CA GLY A 238 -16.26 -0.89 4.53
C GLY A 238 -16.34 0.59 4.14
N SER A 239 -17.50 1.12 3.80
CA SER A 239 -17.70 2.52 3.39
C SER A 239 -17.18 3.58 4.37
N ASN A 240 -16.97 3.25 5.66
CA ASN A 240 -16.25 4.15 6.58
C ASN A 240 -14.84 4.49 6.09
N SER A 241 -14.11 3.53 5.51
CA SER A 241 -12.77 3.77 4.96
C SER A 241 -12.83 4.61 3.68
N VAL A 242 -13.85 4.40 2.86
CA VAL A 242 -14.11 5.20 1.65
C VAL A 242 -14.43 6.64 2.03
N LYS A 243 -15.33 6.83 3.00
CA LYS A 243 -15.72 8.15 3.52
C LYS A 243 -14.55 8.91 4.14
N ALA A 244 -13.64 8.21 4.83
CA ALA A 244 -12.43 8.81 5.39
C ALA A 244 -11.41 9.27 4.31
N ARG A 245 -11.53 8.80 3.06
CA ARG A 245 -10.66 9.22 1.95
C ARG A 245 -11.22 10.39 1.14
N GLU A 246 -12.49 10.71 1.32
CA GLU A 246 -13.20 11.81 0.64
C GLU A 246 -13.14 13.14 1.42
N GLY A 247 -12.90 13.08 2.73
CA GLY A 247 -12.75 14.26 3.59
C GLY A 247 -11.33 14.82 3.59
#